data_AF-D9CHW4-F1
#
_entry.id   AF-D9CHW4-F1
#
_cell.length_a   1.000
_cell.length_b   1.000
_cell.length_c   1.000
_cell.angle_alpha   90.00
_cell.angle_beta   90.00
_cell.angle_gamma   90.00
#
_symmetry.space_group_name_H-M   'P 1'
#
loop_
_entity.id
_entity.type
_entity.pdbx_description
1 polymer ?
#
loop_
_entity_poly.entity_id
_entity_poly.type
_entity_poly.pdbx_seq_one_letter_code
_entity_poly.pdbx_strand_id
1 'polypeptide(L)'
;GDLWYFPPGMPHSLQATNDTKDGSEFLLVFDSGAFSEDDTFLLTDWVAHIPKEVLAKNFKASISAFDHIPAEELYIFPSAPPPPIDSDKVSDPQGTVPDPFSFALVKTTPTPLTGGSVKIIDSNTFKVSKTIAAAEVTVDVGGMRELHWHPT
;
A
#
# COMPACT_ATOMS: atom_id res chain seq x y z
N GLY A 1 9.86 -10.49 1.26
CA GLY A 1 9.90 -9.04 1.60
C GLY A 1 8.94 -8.77 2.74
N ASP A 2 8.67 -7.52 3.09
CA ASP A 2 7.52 -7.15 3.95
C ASP A 2 6.27 -6.91 3.09
N LEU A 3 5.09 -6.85 3.71
CA LEU A 3 3.81 -6.69 3.04
C LEU A 3 3.05 -5.47 3.57
N TRP A 4 2.14 -4.94 2.75
CA TRP A 4 1.03 -4.10 3.18
C TRP A 4 -0.28 -4.59 2.59
N TYR A 5 -1.39 -4.17 3.21
CA TYR A 5 -2.73 -4.38 2.68
C TYR A 5 -3.58 -3.15 3.01
N PHE A 6 -4.18 -2.57 1.97
CA PHE A 6 -5.11 -1.45 2.10
C PHE A 6 -6.54 -1.94 1.81
N PRO A 7 -7.47 -1.85 2.77
CA PRO A 7 -8.86 -2.20 2.51
C PRO A 7 -9.47 -1.36 1.38
N PRO A 8 -10.47 -1.89 0.65
CA PRO A 8 -11.13 -1.17 -0.44
C PRO A 8 -11.62 0.22 -0.01
N GLY A 9 -11.28 1.24 -0.80
CA GLY A 9 -11.71 2.63 -0.57
C GLY A 9 -10.94 3.40 0.50
N MET A 10 -9.97 2.80 1.18
CA MET A 10 -9.10 3.51 2.13
C MET A 10 -7.98 4.25 1.38
N PRO A 11 -7.87 5.59 1.50
CA PRO A 11 -6.82 6.34 0.84
C PRO A 11 -5.45 6.00 1.46
N HIS A 12 -4.41 6.02 0.62
CA HIS A 12 -3.05 5.70 1.02
C HIS A 12 -2.06 6.45 0.14
N SER A 13 -0.80 6.52 0.59
CA SER A 13 0.32 7.07 -0.17
C SER A 13 1.54 6.17 0.03
N LEU A 14 2.46 6.20 -0.95
CA LEU A 14 3.73 5.50 -0.89
C LEU A 14 4.84 6.52 -1.18
N GLN A 15 5.87 6.53 -0.35
CA GLN A 15 7.05 7.37 -0.55
C GLN A 15 8.29 6.55 -0.25
N ALA A 16 9.20 6.45 -1.23
CA ALA A 16 10.47 5.78 -1.02
C ALA A 16 11.31 6.55 0.02
N THR A 17 11.92 5.84 0.96
CA THR A 17 12.70 6.42 2.06
C THR A 17 14.10 6.85 1.66
N ASN A 18 14.56 6.42 0.47
CA ASN A 18 15.94 6.58 0.00
C ASN A 18 16.98 5.90 0.94
N ASP A 19 16.57 4.86 1.67
CA ASP A 19 17.48 4.05 2.50
C ASP A 19 18.52 3.30 1.66
N THR A 20 18.23 3.08 0.38
CA THR A 20 19.17 2.57 -0.62
C THR A 20 19.20 3.51 -1.83
N LYS A 21 20.35 3.56 -2.51
CA LYS A 21 20.55 4.35 -3.74
C LYS A 21 19.61 3.95 -4.89
N ASP A 22 19.07 2.73 -4.84
CA ASP A 22 18.27 2.14 -5.91
C ASP A 22 16.76 2.37 -5.66
N GLY A 23 16.40 3.02 -4.55
CA GLY A 23 15.01 3.35 -4.22
C GLY A 23 14.23 2.16 -3.66
N SER A 24 13.00 2.00 -4.12
CA SER A 24 12.09 0.93 -3.71
C SER A 24 11.38 0.36 -4.93
N GLU A 25 11.29 -0.96 -4.98
CA GLU A 25 10.57 -1.72 -6.00
C GLU A 25 9.68 -2.74 -5.28
N PHE A 26 8.44 -2.89 -5.73
CA PHE A 26 7.43 -3.72 -5.08
C PHE A 26 6.41 -4.24 -6.08
N LEU A 27 5.70 -5.31 -5.68
CA LEU A 27 4.60 -5.89 -6.44
C LEU A 27 3.27 -5.51 -5.78
N LEU A 28 2.38 -4.88 -6.54
CA LEU A 28 0.99 -4.64 -6.15
C LEU A 28 0.09 -5.71 -6.74
N VAL A 29 -0.87 -6.19 -5.95
CA VAL A 29 -1.92 -7.12 -6.39
C VAL A 29 -3.26 -6.54 -5.98
N PHE A 30 -4.15 -6.38 -6.96
CA PHE A 30 -5.52 -5.93 -6.75
C PHE A 30 -6.47 -7.12 -6.88
N ASP A 31 -7.53 -7.16 -6.07
CA ASP A 31 -8.49 -8.28 -6.01
C ASP A 31 -9.52 -8.29 -7.16
N SER A 32 -9.31 -7.45 -8.18
CA SER A 32 -10.07 -7.40 -9.42
C SER A 32 -9.15 -7.50 -10.63
N GLY A 33 -9.39 -8.49 -11.49
CA GLY A 33 -8.67 -8.65 -12.75
C GLY A 33 -9.00 -7.59 -13.81
N ALA A 34 -9.97 -6.70 -13.54
CA ALA A 34 -10.32 -5.58 -14.40
C ALA A 34 -9.61 -4.27 -13.99
N PHE A 35 -8.77 -4.30 -12.96
CA PHE A 35 -8.04 -3.12 -12.49
C PHE A 35 -7.08 -2.58 -13.54
N SER A 36 -7.00 -1.25 -13.64
CA SER A 36 -5.95 -0.50 -14.31
C SER A 36 -5.36 0.53 -13.35
N GLU A 37 -4.05 0.74 -13.40
CA GLU A 37 -3.39 1.77 -12.58
C GLU A 37 -3.77 3.20 -12.99
N ASP A 38 -4.16 3.37 -14.26
CA ASP A 38 -4.66 4.63 -14.82
C ASP A 38 -6.05 5.04 -14.27
N ASP A 39 -6.79 4.10 -13.66
CA ASP A 39 -8.16 4.33 -13.16
C ASP A 39 -8.21 4.58 -11.63
N THR A 40 -7.07 4.93 -11.02
CA THR A 40 -7.01 5.25 -9.59
C THR A 40 -7.59 6.64 -9.30
N PHE A 41 -8.19 6.83 -8.12
CA PHE A 41 -8.69 8.14 -7.69
C PHE A 41 -7.55 8.97 -7.09
N LEU A 42 -6.91 9.81 -7.91
CA LEU A 42 -5.78 10.65 -7.49
C LEU A 42 -6.24 11.94 -6.83
N LEU A 43 -5.58 12.33 -5.74
CA LEU A 43 -5.93 13.53 -4.97
C LEU A 43 -5.87 14.79 -5.85
N THR A 44 -4.77 14.98 -6.58
CA THR A 44 -4.56 16.17 -7.43
C THR A 44 -5.50 16.20 -8.62
N ASP A 45 -5.81 15.06 -9.23
CA ASP A 45 -6.84 14.97 -10.27
C ASP A 45 -8.21 15.39 -9.74
N TRP A 46 -8.61 14.85 -8.58
CA TRP A 46 -9.90 15.19 -7.98
C TRP A 46 -10.02 16.69 -7.66
N VAL A 47 -9.01 17.28 -7.02
CA VAL A 47 -9.06 18.70 -6.64
C VAL A 47 -8.92 19.65 -7.84
N ALA A 48 -8.26 19.23 -8.93
CA ALA A 48 -8.21 20.00 -10.17
C ALA A 48 -9.59 20.10 -10.84
N HIS A 49 -10.45 19.10 -10.64
CA HIS A 49 -11.79 19.02 -11.20
C HIS A 49 -12.92 19.52 -10.27
N ILE A 50 -12.57 20.12 -9.12
CA ILE A 50 -13.54 20.80 -8.24
C ILE A 50 -13.42 22.32 -8.40
N PRO A 51 -14.53 23.08 -8.58
CA PRO A 51 -14.47 24.54 -8.60
C PRO A 51 -13.84 25.11 -7.32
N LYS A 52 -12.94 26.08 -7.46
CA LYS A 52 -12.18 26.64 -6.32
C LYS A 52 -13.08 27.20 -5.23
N GLU A 53 -14.24 27.74 -5.57
CA GLU A 53 -15.24 28.22 -4.61
C GLU A 53 -15.83 27.10 -3.74
N VAL A 54 -15.94 25.88 -4.27
CA VAL A 54 -16.39 24.69 -3.53
C VAL A 54 -15.29 24.23 -2.57
N LEU A 55 -14.03 24.19 -3.02
CA LEU A 55 -12.88 23.90 -2.15
C LEU A 55 -12.76 24.93 -1.03
N ALA A 56 -12.83 26.22 -1.37
CA ALA A 56 -12.79 27.32 -0.41
C ALA A 56 -13.88 27.20 0.65
N LYS A 57 -15.11 26.85 0.24
CA LYS A 57 -16.21 26.60 1.16
C LYS A 57 -15.98 25.37 2.04
N ASN A 58 -15.46 24.27 1.48
CA ASN A 58 -15.17 23.04 2.20
C ASN A 58 -14.10 23.25 3.30
N PHE A 59 -12.98 23.88 2.93
CA PHE A 59 -11.85 24.10 3.83
C PHE A 59 -11.97 25.38 4.68
N LYS A 60 -13.02 26.18 4.48
CA LYS A 60 -13.24 27.49 5.15
C LYS A 60 -12.04 28.44 4.96
N ALA A 61 -11.52 28.50 3.75
CA ALA A 61 -10.36 29.31 3.36
C ALA A 61 -10.71 30.32 2.26
N SER A 62 -9.80 31.25 1.94
CA SER A 62 -9.95 32.12 0.78
C SER A 62 -9.83 31.32 -0.52
N ILE A 63 -10.53 31.75 -1.58
CA ILE A 63 -10.41 31.13 -2.92
C ILE A 63 -8.95 31.12 -3.40
N SER A 64 -8.20 32.18 -3.09
CA SER A 64 -6.80 32.32 -3.48
C SER A 64 -5.86 31.27 -2.87
N ALA A 65 -6.26 30.59 -1.79
CA ALA A 65 -5.49 29.49 -1.22
C ALA A 65 -5.34 28.31 -2.21
N PHE A 66 -6.23 28.23 -3.20
CA PHE A 66 -6.29 27.16 -4.19
C PHE A 66 -5.77 27.60 -5.57
N ASP A 67 -5.04 28.72 -5.65
CA ASP A 67 -4.53 29.23 -6.93
C ASP A 67 -3.42 28.41 -7.56
N HIS A 68 -2.74 27.58 -6.77
CA HIS A 68 -1.59 26.78 -7.18
C HIS A 68 -1.86 25.27 -7.16
N ILE A 69 -3.14 24.86 -7.24
CA ILE A 69 -3.47 23.45 -7.45
C ILE A 69 -2.89 23.02 -8.81
N PRO A 70 -2.18 21.88 -8.90
CA PRO A 70 -1.75 21.31 -10.18
C PRO A 70 -2.94 21.14 -11.12
N ALA A 71 -2.81 21.57 -12.38
CA ALA A 71 -3.89 21.47 -13.36
C ALA A 71 -4.14 20.03 -13.86
N GLU A 72 -3.16 19.16 -13.65
CA GLU A 72 -3.18 17.74 -14.01
C GLU A 72 -2.70 16.92 -12.82
N GLU A 73 -2.99 15.63 -12.88
CA GLU A 73 -2.64 14.70 -11.82
C GLU A 73 -1.12 14.60 -11.57
N LEU A 74 -0.78 14.27 -10.33
CA LEU A 74 0.57 13.91 -9.94
C LEU A 74 0.52 12.46 -9.47
N TYR A 75 0.72 11.53 -10.42
CA TYR A 75 0.70 10.10 -10.16
C TYR A 75 1.95 9.65 -9.38
N ILE A 76 3.12 9.70 -10.02
CA ILE A 76 4.44 9.47 -9.39
C ILE A 76 5.31 10.69 -9.68
N PHE A 77 5.91 11.26 -8.63
CA PHE A 77 6.71 12.47 -8.74
C PHE A 77 7.87 12.46 -7.72
N PRO A 78 8.98 13.15 -8.01
CA PRO A 78 10.12 13.20 -7.12
C PRO A 78 9.82 14.04 -5.86
N SER A 79 10.37 13.62 -4.73
CA SER A 79 10.35 14.35 -3.47
C SER A 79 11.65 14.10 -2.70
N ALA A 80 11.95 14.94 -1.71
CA ALA A 80 12.95 14.62 -0.71
C ALA A 80 12.50 13.36 0.09
N PRO A 81 13.43 12.56 0.62
CA PRO A 81 13.04 11.45 1.50
C PRO A 81 12.27 11.97 2.72
N PRO A 82 11.32 11.18 3.24
CA PRO A 82 10.55 11.57 4.41
C PRO A 82 11.46 11.71 5.65
N PRO A 83 11.06 12.53 6.64
CA PRO A 83 11.75 12.56 7.92
C PRO A 83 11.55 11.21 8.66
N PRO A 84 12.28 10.96 9.76
CA PRO A 84 12.09 9.77 10.57
C PRO A 84 10.62 9.57 10.99
N ILE A 85 10.13 8.32 10.99
CA ILE A 85 8.72 8.00 11.22
C ILE A 85 8.16 8.59 12.53
N ASP A 86 8.97 8.68 13.59
CA ASP A 86 8.53 9.23 14.88
C ASP A 86 8.26 10.74 14.83
N SER A 87 8.86 11.44 13.86
CA SER A 87 8.61 12.87 13.60
C SER A 87 7.50 13.14 12.59
N ASP A 88 7.05 12.13 11.84
CA ASP A 88 6.01 12.25 10.81
C ASP A 88 4.64 11.73 11.28
N LYS A 89 4.56 11.18 12.49
CA LYS A 89 3.31 10.68 13.08
C LYS A 89 2.31 11.83 13.28
N VAL A 90 1.15 11.69 12.66
CA VAL A 90 0.00 12.57 12.89
C VAL A 90 -0.75 12.13 14.15
N SER A 91 -1.02 13.08 15.06
CA SER A 91 -1.88 12.82 16.21
C SER A 91 -3.36 12.84 15.76
N ASP A 92 -4.10 11.79 16.11
CA ASP A 92 -5.52 11.66 15.82
C ASP A 92 -6.32 11.55 17.13
N PRO A 93 -7.30 12.43 17.39
CA PRO A 93 -8.17 12.32 18.56
C PRO A 93 -9.01 11.04 18.59
N GLN A 94 -9.18 10.34 17.46
CA GLN A 94 -9.87 9.06 17.37
C GLN A 94 -8.96 7.87 17.73
N GLY A 95 -7.67 8.11 17.98
CA GLY A 95 -6.69 7.10 18.36
C GLY A 95 -6.01 6.47 17.16
N THR A 96 -5.47 5.25 17.34
CA THR A 96 -4.76 4.50 16.29
C THR A 96 -5.63 3.38 15.74
N VAL A 97 -5.32 2.93 14.52
CA VAL A 97 -5.95 1.72 13.96
C VAL A 97 -5.70 0.50 14.86
N PRO A 98 -6.70 -0.38 15.05
CA PRO A 98 -6.58 -1.52 15.96
C PRO A 98 -5.66 -2.62 15.42
N ASP A 99 -5.69 -2.85 14.10
CA ASP A 99 -4.81 -3.78 13.39
C ASP A 99 -3.92 -2.99 12.43
N PRO A 100 -2.61 -3.28 12.34
CA PRO A 100 -1.71 -2.58 11.42
C PRO A 100 -1.99 -2.94 9.96
N PHE A 101 -1.74 -2.00 9.05
CA PHE A 101 -1.82 -2.21 7.60
C PHE A 101 -0.52 -2.72 6.97
N SER A 102 0.51 -2.98 7.77
CA SER A 102 1.77 -3.59 7.34
C SER A 102 2.04 -4.89 8.10
N PHE A 103 2.77 -5.81 7.45
CA PHE A 103 3.12 -7.11 8.00
C PHE A 103 4.56 -7.46 7.67
N ALA A 104 5.37 -7.71 8.71
CA ALA A 104 6.79 -8.01 8.59
C ALA A 104 7.03 -9.48 8.17
N LEU A 105 6.67 -9.83 6.94
CA LEU A 105 6.80 -11.18 6.40
C LEU A 105 8.25 -11.68 6.41
N VAL A 106 9.24 -10.78 6.32
CA VAL A 106 10.66 -11.17 6.44
C VAL A 106 10.97 -11.82 7.81
N LYS A 107 10.22 -11.44 8.85
CA LYS A 107 10.38 -11.94 10.23
C LYS A 107 9.54 -13.19 10.52
N THR A 108 8.69 -13.63 9.58
CA THR A 108 7.88 -14.83 9.75
C THR A 108 8.76 -16.07 9.59
N THR A 109 8.73 -16.96 10.60
CA THR A 109 9.39 -18.26 10.54
C THR A 109 8.79 -19.11 9.42
N PRO A 110 9.56 -19.49 8.39
CA PRO A 110 9.05 -20.32 7.32
C PRO A 110 8.80 -21.75 7.82
N THR A 111 7.78 -22.40 7.27
CA THR A 111 7.55 -23.84 7.48
C THR A 111 8.48 -24.62 6.54
N PRO A 112 9.43 -25.41 7.08
CA PRO A 112 10.36 -26.20 6.27
C PRO A 112 9.66 -27.40 5.63
N LEU A 113 10.06 -27.72 4.40
CA LEU A 113 9.58 -28.85 3.61
C LEU A 113 10.79 -29.58 2.99
N THR A 114 10.60 -30.80 2.49
CA THR A 114 11.70 -31.63 1.96
C THR A 114 12.49 -30.98 0.82
N GLY A 115 11.90 -30.05 0.07
CA GLY A 115 12.53 -29.38 -1.09
C GLY A 115 12.46 -27.86 -1.05
N GLY A 116 12.38 -27.26 0.15
CA GLY A 116 12.35 -25.81 0.33
C GLY A 116 11.53 -25.40 1.54
N SER A 117 10.80 -24.28 1.43
CA SER A 117 9.99 -23.77 2.53
C SER A 117 8.82 -22.91 2.07
N VAL A 118 7.87 -22.66 2.97
CA VAL A 118 6.72 -21.78 2.71
C VAL A 118 6.43 -20.86 3.88
N LYS A 119 6.07 -19.61 3.60
CA LYS A 119 5.42 -18.69 4.55
C LYS A 119 4.02 -18.40 4.04
N ILE A 120 3.00 -18.58 4.87
CA ILE A 120 1.60 -18.37 4.51
C ILE A 120 1.06 -17.18 5.29
N ILE A 121 0.31 -16.31 4.60
CA ILE A 121 -0.27 -15.09 5.15
C ILE A 121 -1.71 -15.00 4.66
N ASP A 122 -2.61 -14.78 5.60
CA ASP A 122 -4.04 -14.70 5.38
C ASP A 122 -4.68 -13.84 6.48
N SER A 123 -6.01 -13.71 6.47
CA SER A 123 -6.74 -12.96 7.50
C SER A 123 -6.63 -13.53 8.93
N ASN A 124 -6.12 -14.75 9.12
CA ASN A 124 -5.87 -15.32 10.44
C ASN A 124 -4.57 -14.78 11.07
N THR A 125 -3.60 -14.40 10.24
CA THR A 125 -2.29 -13.90 10.68
C THR A 125 -2.14 -12.39 10.44
N PHE A 126 -2.49 -11.92 9.25
CA PHE A 126 -2.52 -10.51 8.89
C PHE A 126 -3.98 -10.02 8.84
N LYS A 127 -4.49 -9.60 10.00
CA LYS A 127 -5.93 -9.46 10.27
C LYS A 127 -6.68 -8.55 9.29
N VAL A 128 -6.04 -7.52 8.76
CA VAL A 128 -6.66 -6.60 7.80
C VAL A 128 -6.81 -7.19 6.40
N SER A 129 -6.03 -8.22 6.03
CA SER A 129 -6.00 -8.83 4.70
C SER A 129 -7.19 -9.77 4.48
N LYS A 130 -8.37 -9.19 4.26
CA LYS A 130 -9.64 -9.94 4.19
C LYS A 130 -9.91 -10.60 2.85
N THR A 131 -9.48 -10.00 1.74
CA THR A 131 -9.79 -10.49 0.39
C THR A 131 -8.61 -11.17 -0.31
N ILE A 132 -7.40 -11.03 0.24
CA ILE A 132 -6.17 -11.61 -0.30
C ILE A 132 -5.51 -12.51 0.74
N ALA A 133 -5.19 -13.73 0.33
CA ALA A 133 -4.25 -14.61 1.00
C ALA A 133 -3.05 -14.86 0.08
N ALA A 134 -1.87 -15.02 0.64
CA ALA A 134 -0.62 -15.17 -0.12
C ALA A 134 0.30 -16.22 0.52
N ALA A 135 1.19 -16.77 -0.30
CA ALA A 135 2.27 -17.63 0.17
C ALA A 135 3.60 -17.27 -0.51
N GLU A 136 4.65 -17.04 0.27
CA GLU A 136 6.03 -16.97 -0.21
C GLU A 136 6.59 -18.40 -0.21
N VAL A 137 6.77 -18.97 -1.41
CA VAL A 137 7.28 -20.34 -1.59
C VAL A 137 8.72 -20.27 -2.06
N THR A 138 9.63 -20.90 -1.32
CA THR A 138 11.01 -21.13 -1.76
C THR A 138 11.14 -22.59 -2.19
N VAL A 139 11.65 -22.82 -3.40
CA VAL A 139 11.93 -24.16 -3.93
C VAL A 139 13.44 -24.27 -4.14
N ASP A 140 14.06 -25.23 -3.45
CA ASP A 140 15.49 -25.46 -3.54
C ASP A 140 15.84 -26.09 -4.91
N VAL A 141 17.12 -26.04 -5.29
CA VAL A 141 17.59 -26.66 -6.54
C VAL A 141 17.27 -28.16 -6.54
N GLY A 142 16.53 -28.61 -7.55
CA GLY A 142 16.06 -30.01 -7.66
C GLY A 142 14.80 -30.32 -6.84
N GLY A 143 14.30 -29.36 -6.07
CA GLY A 143 13.02 -29.43 -5.37
C GLY A 143 11.82 -29.24 -6.29
N MET A 144 10.63 -29.53 -5.78
CA MET A 144 9.36 -29.32 -6.47
C MET A 144 8.25 -29.02 -5.46
N ARG A 145 7.34 -28.11 -5.82
CA ARG A 145 6.05 -28.01 -5.14
C ARG A 145 5.21 -29.22 -5.56
N GLU A 146 4.83 -30.05 -4.59
CA GLU A 146 4.00 -31.24 -4.85
C GLU A 146 2.72 -30.91 -5.64
N LEU A 147 2.21 -31.90 -6.38
CA LEU A 147 0.93 -31.81 -7.07
C LEU A 147 -0.19 -31.60 -6.03
N HIS A 148 -0.88 -30.47 -6.13
CA HIS A 148 -1.95 -30.09 -5.24
C HIS A 148 -2.96 -29.20 -5.98
N TRP A 149 -4.07 -28.90 -5.32
CA TRP A 149 -5.03 -27.90 -5.76
C TRP A 149 -5.49 -27.08 -4.55
N HIS A 150 -6.09 -25.93 -4.80
CA HIS A 150 -6.79 -25.15 -3.78
C HIS A 150 -8.28 -25.50 -3.85
N PRO A 151 -8.89 -26.02 -2.77
CA PRO A 151 -10.31 -26.32 -2.77
C PRO A 151 -11.14 -25.03 -2.90
N THR A 152 -12.31 -25.16 -3.54
CA THR A 152 -13.32 -24.09 -3.67
C THR A 152 -14.15 -23.95 -2.41
#